data_AF-A0A8J3EC97-F1
#
_entry.id   AF-A0A8J3EC97-F1
#
_cell.length_a   1.000
_cell.length_b   1.000
_cell.length_c   1.000
_cell.angle_alpha   90.00
_cell.angle_beta   90.00
_cell.angle_gamma   90.00
#
_symmetry.space_group_name_H-M   'P 1'
#
loop_
_entity.id
_entity.type
_entity.pdbx_description
1 polymer ?
#
loop_
_entity_poly.entity_id
_entity_poly.type
_entity_poly.pdbx_seq_one_letter_code
_entity_poly.pdbx_strand_id
1 'polypeptide(L)'
;MPYATVADMLARFGEAELTRLTAAEGALDGGVVTERVETALAEATGLIDSYLRRRWAVPLAAPVPVEIVRACCVLARYDLAHGEQREPSEQMRLARKEVIEWLAALADGAAALDGAVPAAGAAGAGAMASDRARAFSAESLRGW
;
A
#
# COMPACT_ATOMS: atom_id res chain seq x y z
N MET A 1 -5.39 11.90 -6.25
CA MET A 1 -6.38 11.10 -5.49
C MET A 1 -5.62 10.13 -4.62
N PRO A 2 -5.90 10.06 -3.31
CA PRO A 2 -5.27 9.08 -2.44
C PRO A 2 -5.71 7.65 -2.78
N TYR A 3 -4.84 6.67 -2.50
CA TYR A 3 -5.13 5.26 -2.76
C TYR A 3 -6.11 4.62 -1.79
N ALA A 4 -6.30 5.22 -0.62
CA ALA A 4 -7.29 4.80 0.37
C ALA A 4 -8.16 5.99 0.77
N THR A 5 -9.32 5.68 1.33
CA THR A 5 -10.30 6.66 1.78
C THR A 5 -10.37 6.74 3.31
N VAL A 6 -11.03 7.78 3.83
CA VAL A 6 -11.32 7.87 5.27
C VAL A 6 -12.17 6.67 5.73
N ALA A 7 -13.07 6.17 4.89
CA ALA A 7 -13.88 4.98 5.21
C ALA A 7 -13.00 3.73 5.37
N ASP A 8 -11.94 3.57 4.58
CA ASP A 8 -10.99 2.46 4.73
C ASP A 8 -10.21 2.53 6.05
N MET A 9 -9.84 3.75 6.47
CA MET A 9 -9.21 3.99 7.76
C MET A 9 -10.16 3.65 8.92
N LEU A 10 -11.42 4.09 8.82
CA LEU A 10 -12.46 3.83 9.82
C LEU A 10 -12.76 2.33 9.94
N ALA A 11 -12.90 1.64 8.81
CA ALA A 11 -13.16 0.20 8.78
C ALA A 11 -12.02 -0.62 9.41
N ARG A 12 -10.78 -0.14 9.33
CA ARG A 12 -9.59 -0.88 9.80
C ARG A 12 -9.18 -0.56 11.23
N PHE A 13 -9.25 0.70 11.64
CA PHE A 13 -8.75 1.14 12.95
C PHE A 13 -9.86 1.59 13.91
N GLY A 14 -11.07 1.81 13.40
CA GLY A 14 -12.19 2.30 14.18
C GLY A 14 -12.16 3.81 14.41
N GLU A 15 -13.34 4.35 14.71
CA GLU A 15 -13.54 5.79 14.90
C GLU A 15 -12.80 6.32 16.13
N ALA A 16 -12.84 5.62 17.26
CA ALA A 16 -12.21 6.05 18.49
C ALA A 16 -10.69 6.28 18.35
N GLU A 17 -10.01 5.41 17.60
CA GLU A 17 -8.58 5.58 17.36
C GLU A 17 -8.30 6.75 16.41
N LEU A 18 -9.05 6.88 15.31
CA LEU A 18 -8.87 8.01 14.40
C LEU A 18 -9.17 9.35 15.07
N THR A 19 -10.19 9.42 15.91
CA THR A 19 -10.49 10.62 16.69
C THR A 19 -9.31 10.98 17.58
N ARG A 20 -8.74 10.01 18.30
CA ARG A 20 -7.55 10.24 19.14
C ARG A 20 -6.33 10.71 18.33
N LEU A 21 -6.09 10.11 17.17
CA LEU A 21 -4.94 10.43 16.32
C LEU A 21 -5.09 11.79 15.61
N THR A 22 -6.32 12.15 15.24
CA THR A 22 -6.61 13.40 14.52
C THR A 22 -6.93 14.57 15.43
N ALA A 23 -7.19 14.33 16.71
CA ALA A 23 -7.40 15.37 17.70
C ALA A 23 -6.25 16.38 17.66
N ALA A 24 -6.59 17.63 17.35
CA ALA A 24 -5.68 18.77 17.45
C ALA A 24 -5.19 18.89 18.90
N GLU A 25 -3.96 19.36 19.09
CA GLU A 25 -3.41 19.57 20.42
C GLU A 25 -4.33 20.51 21.22
N GLY A 26 -4.85 20.01 22.35
CA GLY A 26 -5.76 20.75 23.23
C GLY A 26 -7.25 20.61 22.91
N ALA A 27 -7.67 19.93 21.85
CA ALA A 27 -9.07 19.65 21.56
C ALA A 27 -9.47 18.24 22.05
N LEU A 28 -10.26 18.17 23.12
CA LEU A 28 -10.74 16.90 23.70
C LEU A 28 -12.11 16.46 23.13
N ASP A 29 -12.84 17.34 22.45
CA ASP A 29 -14.27 17.15 22.13
C ASP A 29 -14.61 17.20 20.62
N GLY A 30 -13.64 16.97 19.75
CA GLY A 30 -13.86 16.90 18.30
C GLY A 30 -13.94 15.46 17.81
N GLY A 31 -14.90 15.13 16.96
CA GLY A 31 -14.89 13.87 16.20
C GLY A 31 -13.68 13.78 15.25
N VAL A 32 -13.65 12.76 14.39
CA VAL A 32 -12.56 12.56 13.43
C VAL A 32 -12.36 13.82 12.57
N VAL A 33 -11.16 14.41 12.62
CA VAL A 33 -10.79 15.54 11.75
C VAL A 33 -10.41 14.99 10.39
N THR A 34 -11.39 14.87 9.49
CA THR A 34 -11.26 14.23 8.18
C THR A 34 -10.14 14.85 7.33
N GLU A 35 -9.96 16.18 7.36
CA GLU A 35 -8.92 16.89 6.60
C GLU A 35 -7.50 16.41 6.96
N ARG A 36 -7.24 16.12 8.25
CA ARG A 36 -5.94 15.57 8.69
C ARG A 36 -5.74 14.16 8.16
N VAL A 37 -6.80 13.34 8.15
CA VAL A 37 -6.75 11.98 7.60
C VAL A 37 -6.48 12.03 6.09
N GLU A 38 -7.19 12.90 5.37
CA GLU A 38 -7.00 13.07 3.93
C GLU A 38 -5.59 13.56 3.57
N THR A 39 -5.03 14.47 4.37
CA THR A 39 -3.65 14.93 4.22
C THR A 39 -2.66 13.78 4.39
N ALA A 40 -2.78 13.00 5.48
CA ALA A 40 -1.92 11.85 5.73
C ALA A 40 -2.06 10.77 4.65
N LEU A 41 -3.27 10.54 4.13
CA LEU A 41 -3.52 9.63 3.01
C LEU A 41 -2.86 10.12 1.72
N ALA A 42 -2.86 11.43 1.46
CA ALA A 42 -2.21 12.03 0.30
C ALA A 42 -0.68 11.91 0.37
N GLU A 43 -0.09 12.16 1.55
CA GLU A 43 1.35 11.98 1.78
C GLU A 43 1.77 10.52 1.62
N ALA A 44 1.03 9.59 2.24
CA ALA A 44 1.24 8.15 2.09
C ALA A 44 1.14 7.69 0.63
N THR A 45 0.20 8.25 -0.14
CA THR A 45 0.05 7.99 -1.58
C THR A 45 1.28 8.44 -2.36
N GLY A 46 1.79 9.65 -2.11
CA GLY A 46 3.01 10.15 -2.73
C GLY A 46 4.23 9.30 -2.41
N LEU A 47 4.34 8.80 -1.18
CA LEU A 47 5.40 7.88 -0.78
C LEU A 47 5.30 6.55 -1.56
N ILE A 48 4.13 5.94 -1.63
CA ILE A 48 3.91 4.70 -2.40
C ILE A 48 4.27 4.91 -3.88
N ASP A 49 3.84 6.02 -4.49
CA ASP A 49 4.16 6.34 -5.89
C ASP A 49 5.66 6.45 -6.14
N SER A 50 6.42 6.98 -5.18
CA SER A 50 7.88 7.09 -5.30
C SER A 50 8.58 5.74 -5.46
N TYR A 51 8.04 4.67 -4.86
CA TYR A 51 8.54 3.29 -5.01
C TYR A 51 8.01 2.64 -6.28
N LEU A 52 6.72 2.78 -6.56
CA LEU A 52 6.06 2.08 -7.67
C LEU A 52 6.46 2.62 -9.05
N ARG A 53 6.78 3.92 -9.16
CA ARG A 53 7.17 4.56 -10.44
C ARG A 53 8.35 3.90 -11.15
N ARG A 54 9.14 3.08 -10.43
CA ARG A 54 10.27 2.35 -11.01
C ARG A 54 9.83 1.24 -11.97
N ARG A 55 8.67 0.63 -11.74
CA ARG A 55 8.20 -0.54 -12.53
C ARG A 55 6.77 -0.41 -13.05
N TRP A 56 5.93 0.41 -12.42
CA TRP A 56 4.51 0.56 -12.76
C TRP A 56 4.19 1.99 -13.20
N ALA A 57 3.12 2.11 -14.01
CA ALA A 57 2.58 3.41 -14.36
C ALA A 57 1.89 4.00 -13.12
N VAL A 58 2.33 5.18 -12.70
CA VAL A 58 1.75 5.94 -11.58
C VAL A 58 1.15 7.25 -12.08
N PRO A 59 0.05 7.74 -11.47
CA PRO A 59 -0.71 7.10 -10.39
C PRO A 59 -1.40 5.81 -10.85
N LEU A 60 -1.50 4.82 -9.95
CA LEU A 60 -2.15 3.54 -10.25
C LEU A 60 -3.60 3.79 -10.71
N ALA A 61 -3.96 3.23 -11.86
CA ALA A 61 -5.33 3.29 -12.33
C ALA A 61 -6.25 2.47 -11.42
N ALA A 62 -7.48 2.95 -11.22
CA ALA A 62 -8.50 2.17 -10.53
C ALA A 62 -8.84 0.90 -11.33
N PRO A 63 -9.12 -0.24 -10.67
CA PRO A 63 -9.18 -0.42 -9.22
C PRO A 63 -7.79 -0.54 -8.57
N VAL A 64 -7.60 0.15 -7.44
CA VAL A 64 -6.37 0.04 -6.64
C VAL A 64 -6.36 -1.30 -5.91
N PRO A 65 -5.30 -2.12 -6.03
CA PRO A 65 -5.22 -3.41 -5.34
C PRO A 65 -5.26 -3.24 -3.81
N VAL A 66 -5.92 -4.20 -3.14
CA VAL A 66 -6.24 -4.12 -1.71
C VAL A 66 -4.99 -4.01 -0.82
N GLU A 67 -3.87 -4.56 -1.28
CA GLU A 67 -2.57 -4.50 -0.63
C GLU A 67 -2.03 -3.07 -0.60
N ILE A 68 -2.20 -2.31 -1.68
CA ILE A 68 -1.81 -0.90 -1.74
C ILE A 68 -2.73 -0.06 -0.86
N VAL A 69 -4.04 -0.34 -0.87
CA VAL A 69 -4.99 0.32 0.05
C VAL A 69 -4.56 0.06 1.50
N ARG A 70 -4.16 -1.19 1.84
CA ARG A 70 -3.66 -1.55 3.17
C ARG A 70 -2.38 -0.80 3.53
N ALA A 71 -1.40 -0.79 2.63
CA ALA A 71 -0.14 -0.08 2.81
C ALA A 71 -0.38 1.42 3.04
N CYS A 72 -1.23 2.05 2.24
CA CYS A 72 -1.59 3.47 2.36
C CYS A 72 -2.17 3.79 3.74
N CYS A 73 -3.12 2.97 4.23
CA CYS A 73 -3.69 3.17 5.56
C CYS A 73 -2.69 3.01 6.70
N VAL A 74 -1.76 2.05 6.60
CA VAL A 74 -0.72 1.84 7.65
C VAL A 74 0.23 3.03 7.70
N LEU A 75 0.68 3.53 6.55
CA LEU A 75 1.54 4.71 6.45
C LEU A 75 0.82 5.95 6.99
N ALA A 76 -0.42 6.20 6.54
CA ALA A 76 -1.20 7.33 7.02
C ALA A 76 -1.46 7.27 8.53
N ARG A 77 -1.69 6.08 9.11
CA ARG A 77 -1.85 5.92 10.56
C ARG A 77 -0.56 6.29 11.31
N TYR A 78 0.60 5.90 10.77
CA TYR A 78 1.89 6.29 11.35
C TYR A 78 2.08 7.80 11.30
N ASP A 79 1.83 8.42 10.15
CA ASP A 79 2.03 9.88 9.97
C ASP A 79 1.09 10.67 10.89
N LEU A 80 -0.17 10.23 11.06
CA LEU A 80 -1.09 10.84 12.04
C LEU A 80 -0.63 10.71 13.50
N ALA A 81 0.06 9.62 13.84
CA ALA A 81 0.60 9.42 15.19
C ALA A 81 1.94 10.11 15.41
N HIS A 82 2.63 10.52 14.34
CA HIS A 82 3.92 11.18 14.39
C HIS A 82 3.73 12.70 14.37
N GLY A 83 3.72 13.31 15.55
CA GLY A 83 3.54 14.76 15.71
C GLY A 83 4.51 15.34 16.75
N GLU A 84 4.49 16.66 16.92
CA GLU A 84 5.45 17.39 17.77
C GLU A 84 5.48 16.89 19.23
N GLN A 85 4.34 16.47 19.78
CA GLN A 85 4.21 15.99 21.17
C GLN A 85 3.77 14.52 21.28
N ARG A 86 3.66 13.81 20.15
CA ARG A 86 3.17 12.41 20.11
C ARG A 86 4.18 11.53 19.40
N GLU A 87 4.63 10.51 20.10
CA GLU A 87 5.48 9.50 19.51
C GLU A 87 4.65 8.27 19.10
N PRO A 88 4.80 7.79 17.85
CA PRO A 88 4.13 6.59 17.41
C PRO A 88 4.63 5.38 18.21
N SER A 89 3.72 4.48 18.57
CA SER A 89 4.09 3.26 19.29
C SER A 89 5.06 2.39 18.48
N GLU A 90 5.83 1.55 19.17
CA GLU A 90 6.74 0.59 18.52
C GLU A 90 6.02 -0.33 17.52
N GLN A 91 4.77 -0.70 17.78
CA GLN A 91 3.97 -1.48 16.83
C GLN A 91 3.71 -0.71 15.53
N MET A 92 3.45 0.59 15.60
CA MET A 92 3.22 1.44 14.43
C MET A 92 4.50 1.66 13.64
N ARG A 93 5.63 1.82 14.34
CA ARG A 93 6.96 1.89 13.72
C ARG A 93 7.30 0.60 12.98
N LEU A 94 7.05 -0.56 13.61
CA LEU A 94 7.28 -1.86 12.99
C LEU A 94 6.39 -2.05 11.76
N ALA A 95 5.08 -1.76 11.86
CA ALA A 95 4.16 -1.88 10.74
C ALA A 95 4.55 -0.97 9.56
N ARG A 96 4.98 0.27 9.83
CA ARG A 96 5.53 1.16 8.79
C ARG A 96 6.78 0.57 8.14
N LYS A 97 7.71 0.03 8.94
CA LYS A 97 8.93 -0.59 8.43
C LYS A 97 8.61 -1.77 7.52
N GLU A 98 7.73 -2.67 7.92
CA GLU A 98 7.29 -3.82 7.12
C GLU A 98 6.69 -3.38 5.77
N VAL A 99 5.88 -2.31 5.77
CA VAL A 99 5.31 -1.75 4.54
C VAL A 99 6.40 -1.17 3.63
N ILE A 100 7.36 -0.43 4.19
CA ILE A 100 8.48 0.13 3.40
C ILE A 100 9.34 -0.98 2.81
N GLU A 101 9.66 -2.02 3.57
CA GLU A 101 10.42 -3.18 3.09
C GLU A 101 9.66 -3.92 1.97
N TRP A 102 8.35 -4.07 2.11
CA TRP A 102 7.51 -4.64 1.06
C TRP A 102 7.45 -3.77 -0.20
N LEU A 103 7.31 -2.44 -0.06
CA LEU A 103 7.36 -1.50 -1.20
C LEU A 103 8.72 -1.52 -1.91
N ALA A 104 9.82 -1.66 -1.16
CA ALA A 104 11.15 -1.85 -1.72
C ALA A 104 11.24 -3.18 -2.49
N ALA A 105 10.73 -4.28 -1.93
CA ALA A 105 10.70 -5.59 -2.60
C ALA A 105 9.87 -5.57 -3.90
N LEU A 106 8.78 -4.80 -3.94
CA LEU A 106 8.01 -4.54 -5.16
C LEU A 106 8.84 -3.75 -6.18
N ALA A 107 9.48 -2.67 -5.75
CA ALA A 107 10.32 -1.84 -6.60
C ALA A 107 11.54 -2.60 -7.17
N ASP A 108 12.10 -3.55 -6.42
CA ASP A 108 13.18 -4.45 -6.86
C ASP A 108 12.69 -5.66 -7.67
N GLY A 109 11.38 -5.93 -7.62
CA GLY A 109 10.74 -7.03 -8.33
C GLY A 109 10.93 -8.40 -7.70
N ALA A 110 11.31 -8.45 -6.42
CA ALA A 110 11.23 -9.65 -5.61
C ALA A 110 9.77 -10.03 -5.28
N ALA A 111 8.86 -9.05 -5.24
CA ALA A 111 7.42 -9.25 -5.10
C ALA A 111 6.68 -8.79 -6.36
N ALA A 112 5.57 -9.46 -6.67
CA ALA A 112 4.66 -9.10 -7.74
C ALA A 112 3.40 -8.44 -7.15
N LEU A 113 2.87 -7.46 -7.89
CA LEU A 113 1.60 -6.83 -7.58
C LEU A 113 0.59 -7.30 -8.63
N ASP A 114 -0.27 -8.24 -8.24
CA ASP A 114 -1.25 -8.81 -9.16
C ASP A 114 -2.28 -7.75 -9.57
N GLY A 115 -2.58 -7.65 -10.86
CA GLY A 115 -3.58 -6.73 -11.40
C GLY A 115 -3.09 -5.30 -11.72
N ALA A 116 -1.83 -4.94 -11.46
CA ALA A 116 -1.30 -3.64 -11.87
C ALA A 116 -0.70 -3.67 -13.29
N VAL A 117 -0.95 -2.59 -14.05
CA VAL A 117 -0.38 -2.43 -15.40
C VAL A 117 1.10 -2.05 -15.28
N PRO A 118 2.03 -2.84 -15.84
CA PRO A 118 3.45 -2.48 -15.85
C PRO A 118 3.68 -1.20 -16.65
N ALA A 119 4.67 -0.39 -16.26
CA ALA A 119 5.02 0.83 -17.00
C ALA A 119 5.48 0.48 -18.42
N ALA A 120 5.04 1.25 -19.41
CA ALA A 120 5.53 1.13 -20.78
C ALA A 120 7.03 1.46 -20.79
N GLY A 121 7.88 0.43 -20.93
CA GLY A 121 9.34 0.54 -20.81
C GLY A 121 9.95 -0.35 -19.73
N ALA A 122 9.17 -1.03 -18.90
CA ALA A 122 9.64 -2.03 -17.92
C ALA A 122 10.07 -3.37 -18.58
N ALA A 123 10.55 -3.33 -19.83
CA ALA A 123 11.19 -4.44 -20.51
C ALA A 123 12.60 -4.62 -19.97
N GLY A 124 12.72 -5.08 -18.73
CA GLY A 124 14.03 -5.23 -18.09
C GLY A 124 14.00 -5.55 -16.60
N ALA A 125 13.15 -6.48 -16.15
CA ALA A 125 13.39 -7.29 -14.95
C ALA A 125 12.20 -8.23 -14.69
N GLY A 126 12.38 -9.51 -15.04
CA GLY A 126 11.78 -10.64 -14.33
C GLY A 126 10.27 -10.75 -14.34
N ALA A 127 9.66 -11.03 -15.49
CA ALA A 127 8.45 -11.84 -15.52
C ALA A 127 8.88 -13.31 -15.63
N MET A 128 9.18 -13.94 -14.49
CA MET A 128 9.27 -15.41 -14.44
C MET A 128 7.87 -15.95 -14.15
N ALA A 129 6.92 -15.64 -15.05
CA ALA A 129 5.71 -16.43 -15.15
C ALA A 129 6.15 -17.80 -15.64
N SER A 130 6.35 -18.73 -14.71
CA SER A 130 6.56 -20.13 -15.05
C SER A 130 5.23 -20.70 -15.53
N ASP A 131 4.86 -20.34 -16.76
CA ASP A 131 3.93 -21.16 -17.52
C ASP A 131 4.74 -22.36 -18.01
N ARG A 132 5.00 -23.32 -17.10
CA ARG A 132 5.39 -24.65 -17.55
C ARG A 132 4.19 -25.19 -18.31
N ALA A 133 4.25 -25.09 -19.64
CA ALA A 133 3.50 -25.95 -20.52
C ALA A 133 3.59 -27.39 -19.96
N ARG A 134 2.44 -27.98 -19.63
CA ARG A 134 2.35 -29.37 -19.15
C ARG A 134 2.99 -30.27 -20.21
N ALA A 135 4.22 -30.71 -19.97
CA ALA A 135 4.96 -31.59 -20.88
C ALA A 135 4.43 -33.04 -20.94
N PHE A 136 3.35 -33.35 -20.23
CA PHE A 136 2.70 -34.65 -20.26
C PHE A 136 1.18 -34.47 -20.28
N SER A 137 0.61 -34.37 -21.48
CA SER A 137 -0.80 -34.68 -21.69
C SER A 137 -0.92 -36.17 -22.04
N ALA A 138 -2.04 -36.80 -21.70
CA ALA A 138 -2.32 -38.20 -22.04
C ALA A 138 -2.32 -38.48 -23.56
N GLU A 139 -2.19 -37.43 -24.37
CA GLU A 139 -2.11 -37.48 -25.82
C GLU A 139 -0.68 -37.78 -26.33
N SER A 140 0.38 -37.42 -25.58
CA SER A 140 1.77 -37.63 -26.00
C SER A 140 2.31 -39.05 -25.77
N LEU A 141 1.52 -39.96 -25.18
CA LEU A 141 1.92 -41.33 -24.82
C LEU A 141 1.33 -42.43 -25.73
N ARG A 142 0.73 -42.08 -26.88
CA ARG A 142 0.29 -43.07 -27.88
C ARG A 142 1.24 -43.08 -29.09
N GLY A 143 2.31 -43.85 -28.99
CA GLY A 143 3.24 -44.05 -30.10
C GLY A 143 4.51 -44.80 -29.71
N TRP A 144 4.36 -46.01 -29.18
CA TRP A 144 5.40 -47.06 -29.17
C TRP A 144 4.73 -48.37 -29.59
#